data_AF-A0A168HXU5-F1
#
_entry.id   AF-A0A168HXU5-F1
#
_cell.length_a   1.000
_cell.length_b   1.000
_cell.length_c   1.000
_cell.angle_alpha   90.00
_cell.angle_beta   90.00
_cell.angle_gamma   90.00
#
_symmetry.space_group_name_H-M   'P 1'
#
loop_
_entity.id
_entity.type
_entity.pdbx_description
1 polymer ?
#
loop_
_entity_poly.entity_id
_entity_poly.type
_entity_poly.pdbx_seq_one_letter_code
_entity_poly.pdbx_strand_id
1 'polypeptide(L)'
;EWFDQSFISEHELLALPEIGSAELTEDQYKQYRNLMIDTYRANPDFYLTVSACKSKLDADLVTLVRIHNFLELNNIINARPD
;
A
#
# COMPACT_ATOMS: atom_id res chain seq x y z
N GLU A 1 2.19 -18.22 2.00
CA GLU A 1 1.74 -16.83 1.74
C GLU A 1 2.87 -16.06 1.09
N TRP A 2 2.58 -15.25 0.07
CA TRP A 2 3.59 -14.43 -0.61
C TRP A 2 3.77 -13.05 0.05
N PHE A 3 2.76 -12.60 0.81
CA PHE A 3 2.72 -11.28 1.45
C PHE A 3 2.96 -11.38 2.96
N ASP A 4 3.83 -10.50 3.49
CA ASP A 4 4.09 -10.35 4.93
C ASP A 4 4.31 -8.85 5.25
N GLN A 5 3.60 -8.29 6.23
CA GLN A 5 3.72 -6.87 6.60
C GLN A 5 5.08 -6.50 7.24
N SER A 6 5.86 -7.49 7.69
CA SER A 6 7.15 -7.30 8.35
C SER A 6 8.29 -7.08 7.37
N PHE A 7 8.17 -7.60 6.14
CA PHE A 7 9.21 -7.59 5.12
C PHE A 7 8.69 -6.97 3.81
N ILE A 8 9.60 -6.68 2.89
CA ILE A 8 9.28 -6.33 1.50
C ILE A 8 9.62 -7.55 0.67
N SER A 9 8.63 -8.09 -0.02
CA SER A 9 8.80 -9.26 -0.89
C SER A 9 9.32 -8.85 -2.27
N GLU A 10 9.92 -9.81 -2.99
CA GLU A 10 10.34 -9.60 -4.38
C GLU A 10 9.17 -9.17 -5.28
N HIS A 11 7.96 -9.65 -5.01
CA HIS A 11 6.76 -9.26 -5.74
C HIS A 11 6.45 -7.76 -5.60
N GLU A 12 6.73 -7.17 -4.43
CA GLU A 12 6.53 -5.73 -4.21
C GLU A 12 7.58 -4.90 -4.96
N LEU A 13 8.86 -5.34 -4.92
CA LEU A 13 9.96 -4.71 -5.65
C LEU A 13 9.75 -4.74 -7.17
N LEU A 14 9.23 -5.85 -7.70
CA LEU A 14 8.92 -5.98 -9.12
C LEU A 14 7.76 -5.09 -9.56
N ALA A 15 6.77 -4.87 -8.69
CA ALA A 15 5.62 -4.03 -8.99
C ALA A 15 5.93 -2.53 -8.89
N LEU A 16 6.84 -2.16 -7.99
CA LEU A 16 7.23 -0.78 -7.66
C LEU A 16 8.75 -0.65 -7.65
N PRO A 17 9.39 -0.52 -8.82
CA PRO A 17 10.85 -0.46 -8.93
C PRO A 17 11.46 0.82 -8.30
N GLU A 18 10.64 1.82 -7.96
CA GLU A 18 11.07 2.99 -7.19
C GLU A 18 11.40 2.69 -5.71
N ILE A 19 11.00 1.54 -5.17
CA ILE A 19 11.33 1.15 -3.79
C ILE A 19 12.85 1.06 -3.63
N GLY A 20 13.38 1.76 -2.62
CA GLY A 20 14.82 1.83 -2.35
C GLY A 20 15.54 2.97 -3.10
N SER A 21 14.81 3.78 -3.87
CA SER A 21 15.33 4.99 -4.51
C SER A 21 15.31 6.19 -3.55
N ALA A 22 15.94 7.30 -3.94
CA ALA A 22 15.92 8.54 -3.16
C ALA A 22 14.50 9.14 -2.98
N GLU A 23 13.57 8.81 -3.89
CA GLU A 23 12.18 9.28 -3.86
C GLU A 23 11.26 8.44 -2.96
N LEU A 24 11.61 7.16 -2.75
CA LEU A 24 10.83 6.24 -1.92
C LEU A 24 11.77 5.22 -1.27
N THR A 25 12.13 5.47 -0.02
CA THR A 25 12.89 4.51 0.77
C THR A 25 12.04 3.29 1.14
N GLU A 26 12.69 2.16 1.42
CA GLU A 26 12.01 0.94 1.87
C GLU A 26 11.16 1.16 3.14
N ASP A 27 11.67 1.96 4.07
CA ASP A 27 10.98 2.27 5.32
C ASP A 27 9.70 3.09 5.07
N GLN A 28 9.80 4.13 4.22
CA GLN A 28 8.64 4.92 3.81
C GLN A 28 7.60 4.06 3.08
N TYR A 29 8.03 3.20 2.15
CA TYR A 29 7.13 2.27 1.48
C TYR A 29 6.38 1.39 2.49
N LYS A 30 7.09 0.76 3.42
CA LYS A 30 6.48 -0.09 4.46
C LYS A 30 5.51 0.70 5.33
N GLN A 31 5.86 1.91 5.72
CA GLN A 31 4.98 2.78 6.52
C GLN A 31 3.68 3.08 5.77
N TYR A 32 3.76 3.49 4.51
CA TYR A 32 2.58 3.84 3.70
C TYR A 32 1.71 2.61 3.44
N ARG A 33 2.34 1.51 3.01
CA ARG A 33 1.69 0.23 2.75
C ARG A 33 0.97 -0.29 3.99
N ASN A 34 1.65 -0.37 5.13
CA ASN A 34 1.07 -0.91 6.35
C ASN A 34 -0.07 0.00 6.85
N LEU A 35 0.08 1.32 6.79
CA LEU A 35 -1.00 2.24 7.17
C LEU A 35 -2.26 2.06 6.32
N MET A 36 -2.12 1.86 5.00
CA MET A 36 -3.27 1.58 4.12
C MET A 36 -3.96 0.28 4.51
N ILE A 37 -3.18 -0.79 4.71
CA ILE A 37 -3.70 -2.11 5.08
C ILE A 37 -4.40 -2.06 6.44
N ASP A 38 -3.77 -1.45 7.44
CA ASP A 38 -4.31 -1.36 8.79
C ASP A 38 -5.57 -0.48 8.81
N THR A 39 -5.60 0.59 8.02
CA THR A 39 -6.80 1.43 7.88
C THR A 39 -7.96 0.66 7.25
N TYR A 40 -7.71 -0.15 6.21
CA TYR A 40 -8.74 -1.00 5.60
C TYR A 40 -9.21 -2.09 6.58
N ARG A 41 -8.29 -2.79 7.24
CA ARG A 41 -8.61 -3.85 8.21
C ARG A 41 -9.38 -3.36 9.42
N ALA A 42 -9.22 -2.10 9.81
CA ALA A 42 -10.02 -1.50 10.87
C ALA A 42 -11.51 -1.38 10.51
N ASN A 43 -11.85 -1.32 9.21
CA ASN A 43 -13.22 -1.20 8.74
C ASN A 43 -13.40 -1.74 7.30
N PRO A 44 -13.36 -3.08 7.11
CA PRO A 44 -13.29 -3.71 5.78
C PRO A 44 -14.55 -3.53 4.93
N ASP A 45 -15.69 -3.19 5.55
CA ASP A 45 -16.95 -2.87 4.85
C ASP A 45 -16.87 -1.56 4.04
N PHE A 46 -15.88 -0.71 4.35
CA PHE A 46 -15.71 0.57 3.68
C PHE A 46 -14.60 0.49 2.64
N TYR A 47 -14.94 0.93 1.44
CA TYR A 47 -13.97 1.04 0.35
C TYR A 47 -12.91 2.10 0.67
N LEU A 48 -11.66 1.67 0.86
CA LEU A 48 -10.54 2.55 1.14
C LEU A 48 -10.14 3.30 -0.13
N THR A 49 -10.15 4.63 -0.08
CA THR A 49 -9.69 5.49 -1.19
C THR A 49 -8.31 6.09 -0.91
N VAL A 50 -7.56 6.42 -1.97
CA VAL A 50 -6.26 7.11 -1.86
C VAL A 50 -6.40 8.45 -1.10
N SER A 51 -7.47 9.20 -1.34
CA SER A 51 -7.73 10.48 -0.66
C SER A 51 -7.85 10.33 0.85
N ALA A 52 -8.46 9.25 1.35
CA ALA A 52 -8.54 8.96 2.78
C ALA A 52 -7.16 8.64 3.39
N CYS A 53 -6.26 8.05 2.60
CA CYS A 53 -4.89 7.73 3.03
C CYS A 53 -3.99 8.98 2.99
N LYS A 54 -4.14 9.83 1.98
CA LYS A 54 -3.34 11.06 1.80
C LYS A 54 -3.49 12.04 2.96
N SER A 55 -4.67 12.10 3.60
CA SER A 55 -4.85 12.95 4.79
C SER A 55 -3.98 12.52 5.99
N LYS A 56 -3.44 11.30 5.99
CA LYS A 56 -2.61 10.74 7.06
C LYS A 56 -1.13 10.57 6.67
N LEU A 57 -0.79 10.80 5.41
CA LEU A 57 0.54 10.51 4.84
C LEU A 57 1.07 11.73 4.11
N ASP A 58 2.26 12.18 4.51
CA ASP A 58 3.01 13.23 3.81
C ASP A 58 3.84 12.61 2.68
N ALA A 59 3.15 12.23 1.61
CA ALA A 59 3.74 11.57 0.44
C ALA A 59 3.16 12.13 -0.85
N ASP A 60 3.94 12.02 -1.93
CA ASP A 60 3.47 12.41 -3.25
C ASP A 60 2.26 11.57 -3.68
N LEU A 61 1.30 12.21 -4.36
CA LEU A 61 0.06 11.56 -4.75
C LEU A 61 0.32 10.37 -5.70
N VAL A 62 1.28 10.49 -6.60
CA VAL A 62 1.61 9.44 -7.58
C VAL A 62 2.07 8.19 -6.84
N THR A 63 2.96 8.34 -5.86
CA THR A 63 3.43 7.23 -5.02
C THR A 63 2.27 6.57 -4.28
N LEU A 64 1.40 7.34 -3.64
CA LEU A 64 0.26 6.79 -2.90
C LEU A 64 -0.73 6.05 -3.82
N VAL A 65 -1.00 6.57 -5.01
CA VAL A 65 -1.87 5.91 -6.00
C VAL A 65 -1.28 4.57 -6.44
N ARG A 66 0.03 4.51 -6.71
CA ARG A 66 0.68 3.27 -7.14
C ARG A 66 0.65 2.20 -6.05
N ILE A 67 0.96 2.55 -4.80
CA ILE A 67 0.89 1.63 -3.66
C ILE A 67 -0.55 1.13 -3.44
N HIS A 68 -1.52 2.04 -3.43
CA HIS A 68 -2.93 1.69 -3.24
C HIS A 68 -3.44 0.73 -4.33
N ASN A 69 -3.18 1.04 -5.60
CA ASN A 69 -3.57 0.20 -6.72
C ASN A 69 -2.89 -1.18 -6.68
N PHE A 70 -1.61 -1.23 -6.30
CA PHE A 70 -0.91 -2.50 -6.09
C PHE A 70 -1.61 -3.37 -5.03
N LEU A 71 -1.97 -2.80 -3.88
CA LEU A 71 -2.64 -3.54 -2.81
C LEU A 71 -4.04 -4.04 -3.22
N GLU A 72 -4.77 -3.23 -3.99
CA GLU A 72 -6.11 -3.58 -4.46
C GLU A 72 -6.08 -4.69 -5.53
N LEU A 73 -5.20 -4.60 -6.52
CA LEU A 73 -5.03 -5.64 -7.56
C LEU A 73 -4.62 -7.00 -6.98
N ASN A 74 -3.93 -6.98 -5.83
CA ASN A 74 -3.49 -8.17 -5.12
C ASN A 74 -4.50 -8.63 -4.05
N ASN A 75 -5.69 -8.05 -3.99
CA ASN A 75 -6.75 -8.36 -3.02
C ASN A 75 -6.31 -8.23 -1.54
N ILE A 76 -5.32 -7.38 -1.25
CA ILE A 76 -4.88 -7.10 0.13
C ILE A 76 -5.82 -6.08 0.79
N ILE A 77 -6.31 -5.13 -0.01
CA ILE A 77 -7.35 -4.17 0.39
C ILE A 77 -8.50 -4.22 -0.61
N ASN A 78 -9.68 -3.75 -0.19
CA ASN A 78 -10.88 -3.65 -1.01
C ASN A 78 -11.26 -4.96 -1.75
N ALA A 79 -10.81 -6.11 -1.24
CA ALA A 79 -11.14 -7.40 -1.82
C ALA A 79 -12.66 -7.59 -1.74
N ARG A 80 -13.29 -7.81 -2.89
CA ARG A 80 -14.72 -8.14 -2.92
C ARG A 80 -14.84 -9.64 -2.64
N PRO A 81 -15.60 -10.06 -1.63
CA PRO A 81 -16.08 -11.44 -1.62
C PRO A 81 -17.02 -11.60 -2.83
N ASP A 82 -16.73 -12.56 -3.70
CA ASP A 82 -17.69 -13.05 -4.70
C ASP A 82 -19.00 -13.52 -4.03
#